data_AF-A0A9X3CR66-F1
#
_entry.id   AF-A0A9X3CR66-F1
#
_cell.length_a   1.000
_cell.length_b   1.000
_cell.length_c   1.000
_cell.angle_alpha   90.00
_cell.angle_beta   90.00
_cell.angle_gamma   90.00
#
_symmetry.space_group_name_H-M   'P 1'
#
loop_
_entity.id
_entity.type
_entity.pdbx_description
1 polymer ?
#
loop_
_entity_poly.entity_id
_entity_poly.type
_entity_poly.pdbx_seq_one_letter_code
_entity_poly.pdbx_strand_id
1 'polypeptide(L)' 'MGFALTLRYASFRHKNKSVGRFIELAVVTVAMVAIASLLATENIQIILVSLCALLFCIGSFWFFKKSDDMRRTMAD' A
#
# COMPACT_ATOMS: atom_id res chain seq x y z
N MET A 1 -5.86 11.14 -13.99
CA MET A 1 -6.66 10.07 -13.34
C MET A 1 -6.18 9.69 -11.93
N GLY A 2 -4.89 9.60 -11.64
CA GLY A 2 -4.41 9.21 -10.29
C GLY A 2 -4.81 10.15 -9.13
N PHE A 3 -4.97 11.44 -9.39
CA PHE A 3 -5.33 12.44 -8.37
C PHE A 3 -6.76 12.27 -7.81
N ALA A 4 -7.69 11.82 -8.65
CA ALA A 4 -9.08 11.55 -8.25
C ALA A 4 -9.17 10.32 -7.34
N LEU A 5 -8.33 9.31 -7.60
CA LEU A 5 -8.22 8.11 -6.76
C LEU A 5 -7.63 8.44 -5.39
N THR A 6 -6.57 9.27 -5.32
CA THR A 6 -6.01 9.73 -4.03
C THR A 6 -7.02 10.52 -3.22
N LEU A 7 -7.81 11.40 -3.85
CA LEU A 7 -8.84 12.19 -3.16
C LEU A 7 -9.99 11.32 -2.63
N ARG A 8 -10.47 10.36 -3.44
CA ARG A 8 -11.49 9.40 -3.00
C ARG A 8 -11.01 8.54 -1.83
N TYR A 9 -9.76 8.08 -1.89
CA TYR A 9 -9.17 7.29 -0.80
C TYR A 9 -8.94 8.15 0.46
N ALA A 10 -8.51 9.40 0.31
CA ALA A 10 -8.36 10.33 1.43
C ALA A 10 -9.70 10.59 2.14
N SER A 11 -10.77 10.86 1.37
CA SER A 11 -12.13 11.03 1.91
C SER A 11 -12.65 9.75 2.58
N PHE A 12 -12.44 8.58 1.95
CA PHE A 12 -12.81 7.29 2.54
C PHE A 12 -12.06 7.02 3.85
N ARG A 13 -10.76 7.33 3.93
CA ARG A 13 -9.93 7.17 5.13
C ARG A 13 -10.25 8.19 6.23
N HIS A 14 -10.76 9.37 5.86
CA HIS A 14 -11.31 10.33 6.82
C HIS A 14 -12.58 9.77 7.48
N LYS A 15 -13.49 9.23 6.68
CA LYS A 15 -14.77 8.67 7.15
C LYS A 15 -14.61 7.33 7.88
N ASN A 16 -13.73 6.46 7.40
CA ASN A 16 -13.53 5.09 7.87
C ASN A 16 -12.07 4.84 8.29
N LYS A 17 -11.65 5.48 9.39
CA LYS A 17 -10.27 5.45 9.92
C LYS A 17 -9.75 4.02 10.16
N SER A 18 -10.60 3.12 10.65
CA SER A 18 -10.26 1.71 10.93
C SER A 18 -10.04 0.88 9.65
N VAL A 19 -10.88 1.08 8.62
CA VAL A 19 -10.79 0.33 7.36
C VAL A 19 -9.54 0.75 6.58
N GLY A 20 -9.23 2.06 6.56
CA GLY A 20 -7.99 2.55 5.93
C GLY A 20 -6.73 1.98 6.57
N ARG A 21 -6.70 1.87 7.92
CA ARG A 21 -5.59 1.19 8.62
C ARG A 21 -5.52 -0.30 8.31
N PHE A 22 -6.67 -0.99 8.19
CA PHE A 22 -6.69 -2.41 7.86
C PHE A 22 -6.07 -2.68 6.48
N ILE A 23 -6.36 -1.85 5.49
CA ILE A 23 -5.77 -1.94 4.15
C ILE A 23 -4.26 -1.70 4.18
N GLU A 24 -3.80 -0.68 4.91
CA GLU A 24 -2.37 -0.41 5.11
C GLU A 24 -1.65 -1.61 5.75
N LEU A 25 -2.27 -2.20 6.78
CA LEU A 25 -1.74 -3.37 7.47
C LEU A 25 -1.71 -4.60 6.55
N ALA A 26 -2.74 -4.81 5.74
CA ALA A 26 -2.76 -5.87 4.73
C ALA A 26 -1.60 -5.72 3.73
N VAL A 27 -1.34 -4.51 3.22
CA VAL A 27 -0.21 -4.25 2.33
C VAL A 27 1.14 -4.55 3.01
N VAL A 28 1.29 -4.17 4.30
CA VAL A 28 2.49 -4.53 5.08
C VAL A 28 2.65 -6.04 5.20
N THR A 29 1.57 -6.78 5.48
CA THR A 29 1.65 -8.25 5.58
C THR A 29 2.03 -8.90 4.26
N VAL A 30 1.52 -8.41 3.14
CA VAL A 30 1.90 -8.90 1.79
C VAL A 30 3.39 -8.61 1.52
N ALA A 31 3.88 -7.43 1.89
CA ALA A 31 5.31 -7.12 1.75
C ALA A 31 6.19 -8.06 2.59
N MET A 32 5.79 -8.36 3.82
CA MET A 32 6.51 -9.30 4.69
C MET A 32 6.54 -10.72 4.09
N VAL A 33 5.42 -11.19 3.55
CA VAL A 33 5.36 -12.50 2.87
C VAL A 33 6.24 -12.52 1.63
N ALA A 34 6.26 -11.44 0.84
CA ALA A 34 7.11 -11.33 -0.35
C ALA A 34 8.62 -11.32 -0.01
N ILE A 35 8.99 -10.72 1.12
CA ILE A 35 10.38 -10.77 1.62
C ILE A 35 10.73 -12.17 2.07
N ALA A 36 9.83 -12.82 2.83
CA ALA A 36 10.03 -14.19 3.29
C ALA A 36 10.14 -15.18 2.12
N SER A 37 9.33 -15.02 1.06
CA SER A 37 9.42 -15.87 -0.13
C SER A 37 10.72 -15.65 -0.89
N LEU A 38 11.23 -14.42 -0.99
CA LEU A 38 12.54 -14.13 -1.59
C LEU A 38 13.69 -14.77 -0.84
N LEU A 39 13.62 -14.82 0.50
CA LEU A 39 14.66 -15.44 1.33
C LEU A 39 14.62 -16.96 1.29
N ALA A 40 13.45 -17.56 1.05
CA ALA A 40 13.25 -19.01 1.11
C ALA A 40 13.39 -19.72 -0.24
N THR A 41 13.44 -18.99 -1.36
CA THR A 41 13.38 -19.58 -2.71
C THR A 41 14.63 -19.30 -3.53
N GLU A 42 15.07 -20.30 -4.29
CA GLU A 42 16.08 -20.15 -5.34
C GLU A 42 15.44 -20.11 -6.74
N ASN A 43 14.12 -20.23 -6.82
CA ASN A 43 13.40 -20.29 -8.08
C ASN A 43 13.18 -18.88 -8.66
N ILE A 44 13.78 -18.62 -9.82
CA ILE A 44 13.79 -17.33 -10.51
C ILE A 44 12.37 -16.79 -10.75
N GLN A 45 11.39 -17.65 -11.04
CA GLN A 45 10.01 -17.21 -11.25
C GLN A 45 9.37 -16.65 -9.98
N ILE A 46 9.61 -17.30 -8.84
CA ILE A 46 9.09 -16.87 -7.54
C ILE A 46 9.76 -15.56 -7.12
N ILE A 47 11.06 -15.42 -7.39
CA ILE A 47 11.82 -14.18 -7.17
C ILE A 47 11.20 -13.01 -7.95
N LEU A 48 10.93 -13.21 -9.25
CA LEU A 48 10.35 -12.17 -10.10
C LEU A 48 8.97 -11.72 -9.61
N VAL A 49 8.10 -12.68 -9.27
CA VAL A 49 6.76 -12.38 -8.74
C VAL A 49 6.84 -11.64 -7.41
N SER A 50 7.73 -12.07 -6.51
CA SER A 50 7.93 -11.43 -5.21
C SER A 50 8.49 -10.00 -5.34
N LEU A 51 9.37 -9.76 -6.32
CA LEU A 51 9.86 -8.43 -6.68
C LEU A 51 8.75 -7.52 -7.20
N CYS A 52 7.89 -8.01 -8.09
CA CYS A 52 6.73 -7.26 -8.56
C CYS A 52 5.77 -6.92 -7.40
N ALA A 53 5.53 -7.87 -6.49
CA ALA A 53 4.70 -7.64 -5.31
C ALA A 53 5.32 -6.59 -4.38
N LEU A 54 6.64 -6.61 -4.18
CA LEU A 54 7.35 -5.59 -3.41
C LEU A 54 7.27 -4.19 -4.03
N LEU A 55 7.48 -4.08 -5.34
CA LEU A 55 7.33 -2.81 -6.05
C LEU A 55 5.90 -2.26 -5.95
N PHE A 56 4.89 -3.13 -6.03
CA PHE A 56 3.50 -2.76 -5.83
C PHE A 56 3.23 -2.27 -4.39
N CYS A 57 3.80 -2.94 -3.39
CA CYS A 57 3.69 -2.50 -1.99
C CYS A 57 4.33 -1.12 -1.78
N ILE A 58 5.54 -0.89 -2.32
CA ILE A 58 6.24 0.40 -2.24
C ILE A 58 5.41 1.52 -2.90
N GLY A 59 4.86 1.25 -4.09
CA GLY A 59 3.96 2.20 -4.77
C GLY A 59 2.71 2.51 -3.95
N SER A 60 2.13 1.49 -3.31
CA SER A 60 0.97 1.63 -2.42
C SER A 60 1.31 2.46 -1.17
N PHE A 61 2.50 2.29 -0.58
CA PHE A 61 2.96 3.13 0.53
C PHE A 61 3.06 4.61 0.14
N TRP A 62 3.58 4.91 -1.04
CA TRP A 62 3.62 6.29 -1.54
C TRP A 62 2.22 6.86 -1.74
N PHE A 63 1.29 6.05 -2.26
CA PHE A 63 -0.11 6.44 -2.40
C PHE A 63 -0.77 6.71 -1.04
N PHE A 64 -0.56 5.84 -0.04
CA PHE A 64 -1.07 6.04 1.32
C PHE A 64 -0.48 7.30 1.95
N LYS A 65 0.83 7.52 1.83
CA LYS A 65 1.50 8.72 2.33
C LYS A 65 0.92 9.99 1.70
N LYS A 66 0.74 10.00 0.38
CA LYS A 66 0.12 11.13 -0.34
C LYS A 66 -1.33 11.36 0.07
N SER A 67 -2.08 10.30 0.33
CA SER A 67 -3.45 10.40 0.82
C SER A 67 -3.56 10.90 2.26
N ASP A 68 -2.59 10.59 3.13
CA ASP A 68 -2.54 11.11 4.50
C ASP A 68 -2.20 12.59 4.53
N ASP A 69 -1.29 13.02 3.65
CA ASP A 69 -0.94 14.43 3.47
C ASP A 69 -2.16 15.25 3.00
N MET A 70 -2.89 14.75 1.99
CA MET A 70 -4.15 15.35 1.54
C MET A 70 -5.24 15.38 2.62
N ARG A 71 -5.29 14.37 3.49
CA ARG A 71 -6.25 14.36 4.60
C ARG A 71 -5.92 15.45 5.64
N ARG A 72 -4.65 15.74 5.89
CA ARG A 72 -4.25 16.82 6.82
C ARG A 72 -4.55 18.22 6.28
N THR A 73 -4.63 18.38 4.96
CA THR A 73 -5.05 19.63 4.31
C THR A 73 -6.56 19.81 4.20
N MET A 74 -7.35 18.76 4.43
CA MET A 74 -8.80 18.91 4.56
C MET A 74 -9.10 19.39 5.99
N ALA A 75 -9.67 20.59 6.12
CA ALA A 75 -10.22 21.06 7.39
C ALA A 75 -11.36 20.12 7.82
N ASP A 76 -11.42 19.82 9.11
CA ASP A 76 -12.44 18.95 9.73
C ASP A 76 -13.88 19.35 9.36
#